data_AF-A0A5E4HLT5-F1
#
_entry.id   AF-A0A5E4HLT5-F1
#
_cell.length_a   1.000
_cell.length_b   1.000
_cell.length_c   1.000
_cell.angle_alpha   90.00
_cell.angle_beta   90.00
_cell.angle_gamma   90.00
#
_symmetry.space_group_name_H-M   'P 1'
#
loop_
_entity.id
_entity.type
_entity.pdbx_description
1 polymer ?
#
loop_
_entity_poly.entity_id
_entity_poly.type
_entity_poly.pdbx_seq_one_letter_code
_entity_poly.pdbx_strand_id
1 'polypeptide(L)' 'MKTTIITGITGGDGAYLAKLLLEKGYKVIGITRSYNSCNIHKLKYLGRMIELLLKNARCNRYYYD' A
#
# COMPACT_ATOMS: atom_id res chain seq x y z
N MET A 1 -6.96 -14.76 8.82
CA MET A 1 -6.20 -13.50 8.62
C MET A 1 -7.18 -12.41 8.20
N LYS A 2 -7.29 -11.30 8.95
CA LYS A 2 -8.26 -10.22 8.66
C LYS A 2 -7.70 -9.31 7.56
N THR A 3 -8.55 -8.91 6.62
CA THR A 3 -8.15 -8.06 5.49
C THR A 3 -8.80 -6.69 5.61
N THR A 4 -8.05 -5.63 5.36
CA THR A 4 -8.52 -4.24 5.40
C THR A 4 -8.11 -3.49 4.14
N ILE A 5 -8.92 -2.51 3.75
CA ILE A 5 -8.69 -1.66 2.58
C ILE A 5 -8.41 -0.24 3.05
N ILE A 6 -7.32 0.34 2.58
CA ILE A 6 -6.92 1.72 2.88
C ILE A 6 -6.94 2.53 1.58
N THR A 7 -7.82 3.52 1.52
CA THR A 7 -7.80 4.56 0.48
C THR A 7 -6.84 5.67 0.90
N GLY A 8 -6.06 6.21 -0.03
CA GLY A 8 -5.08 7.25 0.31
C GLY A 8 -3.87 6.72 1.06
N ILE A 9 -3.55 5.43 0.88
CA ILE A 9 -2.43 4.74 1.53
C ILE A 9 -1.09 5.44 1.32
N THR A 10 -0.90 6.15 0.20
CA THR A 10 0.32 6.90 -0.12
C THR A 10 0.49 8.21 0.68
N GLY A 11 -0.53 8.62 1.44
CA GLY A 11 -0.45 9.75 2.37
C GLY A 11 0.41 9.44 3.61
N GLY A 12 0.72 10.47 4.41
CA GLY A 12 1.44 10.29 5.67
C GLY A 12 0.66 9.41 6.66
N ASP A 13 -0.59 9.78 6.90
CA ASP A 13 -1.47 9.04 7.82
C ASP A 13 -1.83 7.65 7.29
N GLY A 14 -2.01 7.52 5.97
CA GLY A 14 -2.27 6.23 5.31
C GLY A 14 -1.13 5.23 5.48
N ALA A 15 0.12 5.69 5.33
CA ALA A 15 1.30 4.85 5.55
C ALA A 15 1.45 4.44 7.02
N TYR A 16 1.21 5.37 7.95
CA TYR A 16 1.26 5.08 9.39
C TYR A 16 0.18 4.08 9.80
N LEU A 17 -1.06 4.29 9.34
CA LEU A 17 -2.17 3.37 9.59
C LEU A 17 -1.90 1.98 9.01
N ALA A 18 -1.35 1.90 7.80
CA ALA A 18 -0.94 0.63 7.20
C ALA A 18 0.09 -0.10 8.06
N LYS A 19 1.11 0.59 8.57
CA LYS A 19 2.11 0.01 9.49
C LYS A 19 1.46 -0.61 10.72
N LEU A 20 0.62 0.17 11.40
CA LEU A 20 -0.07 -0.25 12.62
C LEU A 20 -0.94 -1.49 12.38
N LEU A 21 -1.63 -1.56 11.24
CA LEU A 21 -2.49 -2.69 10.90
C LEU A 21 -1.68 -3.94 10.54
N LEU A 22 -0.55 -3.78 9.84
CA LEU A 22 0.37 -4.89 9.58
C LEU A 22 0.95 -5.47 10.88
N GLU A 23 1.41 -4.62 11.81
CA GLU A 23 1.90 -5.03 13.13
C GLU A 23 0.83 -5.79 13.94
N LYS A 24 -0.45 -5.47 13.71
CA LYS A 24 -1.59 -6.19 14.29
C LYS A 24 -1.99 -7.47 13.53
N GLY A 25 -1.24 -7.88 12.50
CA GLY A 25 -1.47 -9.10 11.74
C GLY A 25 -2.59 -9.01 10.70
N TYR A 26 -2.95 -7.80 10.26
CA TYR A 26 -3.90 -7.62 9.16
C TYR A 26 -3.19 -7.73 7.81
N LYS A 27 -3.90 -8.28 6.81
CA LYS A 27 -3.58 -8.08 5.40
C LYS A 27 -4.10 -6.71 4.98
N VAL A 28 -3.23 -5.83 4.47
CA VAL A 28 -3.58 -4.46 4.08
C VAL A 28 -3.59 -4.34 2.56
N ILE A 29 -4.71 -3.87 2.00
CA ILE A 29 -4.87 -3.57 0.58
C ILE A 29 -4.95 -2.06 0.41
N GLY A 30 -4.02 -1.47 -0.33
CA GLY A 30 -3.98 -0.04 -0.58
C GLY A 30 -4.59 0.36 -1.92
N ILE A 31 -5.37 1.45 -1.94
CA ILE A 31 -5.93 2.04 -3.15
C ILE A 31 -5.33 3.43 -3.36
N THR A 32 -4.83 3.69 -4.58
CA THR A 32 -4.35 5.01 -5.00
C THR A 32 -5.09 5.50 -6.25
N ARG A 33 -5.14 6.83 -6.40
CA ARG A 33 -5.96 7.55 -7.41
C ARG A 33 -5.22 7.81 -8.72
N SER A 34 -3.89 7.69 -8.77
CA SER A 34 -3.10 8.03 -9.97
C SER A 34 -2.05 6.96 -10.28
N TYR A 35 -1.87 6.72 -11.59
CA TYR A 35 -1.05 5.67 -12.18
C TYR A 35 0.35 6.14 -12.63
N ASN A 36 0.54 7.45 -12.86
CA ASN A 36 1.74 8.01 -13.51
C ASN A 36 2.86 8.42 -12.55
N SER A 37 2.57 8.55 -11.26
CA SER A 37 3.56 8.86 -10.23
C SER A 37 3.24 8.04 -8.99
N CYS A 38 3.62 6.76 -9.03
CA CYS A 38 3.60 5.87 -7.88
C CYS A 38 4.64 6.37 -6.84
N ASN A 39 4.33 7.46 -6.13
CA ASN A 39 5.18 8.04 -5.08
C ASN A 39 4.99 7.25 -3.78
N ILE A 40 5.43 5.99 -3.81
CA ILE A 40 5.28 4.99 -2.74
C ILE A 40 6.51 4.94 -1.83
N HIS A 41 7.40 5.93 -1.90
CA HIS A 41 8.60 6.01 -1.05
C HIS A 41 8.27 5.87 0.44
N LYS A 42 7.12 6.40 0.86
CA LYS A 42 6.60 6.30 2.23
C LYS A 42 6.11 4.90 2.63
N LEU A 43 5.98 3.98 1.67
CA LEU A 43 5.52 2.60 1.89
C LEU A 43 6.67 1.59 1.78
N LYS A 44 7.86 2.00 1.36
CA LYS A 44 9.00 1.11 1.10
C LYS A 44 9.41 0.27 2.32
N TYR A 45 9.21 0.78 3.53
CA TYR A 45 9.53 0.08 4.78
C TYR A 45 8.43 -0.88 5.27
N LEU A 46 7.27 -0.93 4.61
CA LEU A 46 6.11 -1.72 5.06
C LEU A 46 6.15 -3.19 4.61
N GLY A 47 7.14 -3.59 3.81
CA GLY A 47 7.42 -5.00 3.51
C GLY A 47 6.39 -5.72 2.64
N ARG A 48 6.49 -7.06 2.61
CA ARG A 48 5.86 -7.96 1.62
C ARG A 48 4.33 -8.06 1.68
N MET A 49 3.70 -7.50 2.71
CA MET A 49 2.30 -7.75 3.08
C MET A 49 1.28 -6.73 2.56
N ILE A 50 1.72 -5.68 1.85
CA ILE A 50 0.82 -4.69 1.25
C ILE A 50 0.54 -5.03 -0.21
N GLU A 51 -0.74 -5.14 -0.55
CA GLU A 51 -1.20 -5.30 -1.93
C GLU A 51 -1.75 -3.96 -2.42
N LEU A 52 -1.18 -3.39 -3.49
CA LEU A 52 -1.63 -2.11 -4.04
C LEU A 52 -2.48 -2.34 -5.30
N LEU A 53 -3.74 -1.89 -5.26
CA LEU A 53 -4.64 -1.97 -6.40
C LEU A 53 -4.65 -0.66 -7.19
N LEU A 54 -4.37 -0.77 -8.49
CA LEU A 54 -4.39 0.31 -9.47
C LEU A 54 -5.43 -0.01 -10.53
N LYS A 55 -6.48 0.82 -10.67
CA LYS A 55 -7.38 0.73 -11.82
C LYS A 55 -6.74 1.45 -13.01
N ASN A 56 -6.34 0.68 -14.02
CA ASN A 56 -5.62 1.06 -15.25
C ASN A 56 -4.15 1.54 -15.04
N ALA A 57 -3.17 0.63 -14.91
CA ALA A 57 -1.75 1.05 -14.90
C ALA A 57 -0.71 -0.03 -15.22
N ARG A 58 0.33 0.39 -15.94
CA ARG A 58 1.66 -0.25 -16.15
C ARG A 58 2.55 -0.28 -14.89
N CYS A 59 2.07 0.13 -13.72
CA CYS A 59 2.84 0.18 -12.46
C CYS A 59 2.79 -1.20 -11.75
N ASN A 60 2.91 -2.28 -12.52
CA ASN A 60 2.82 -3.68 -12.07
C ASN A 60 4.19 -4.31 -11.76
N ARG A 61 5.23 -3.47 -11.61
CA ARG A 61 6.56 -3.97 -11.22
C ARG A 61 6.56 -4.14 -9.72
N TYR A 62 6.12 -5.33 -9.29
CA TYR A 62 6.36 -5.96 -8.01
C TYR A 62 7.60 -5.38 -7.33
N TYR A 63 7.38 -4.59 -6.27
CA TYR A 63 8.45 -4.15 -5.39
C TYR A 63 8.59 -5.21 -4.29
N TYR A 64 9.37 -6.23 -4.61
CA TYR A 64 9.92 -7.21 -3.68
C TYR A 64 11.44 -7.21 -3.86
N ASP A 65 12.11 -6.35 -3.11
CA ASP A 65 13.47 -6.61 -2.63
C ASP A 65 13.38 -6.70 -1.09
#